data_AF-A0A842SQD0-F1
#
_entry.id   AF-A0A842SQD0-F1
#
_cell.length_a   1.000
_cell.length_b   1.000
_cell.length_c   1.000
_cell.angle_alpha   90.00
_cell.angle_beta   90.00
_cell.angle_gamma   90.00
#
_symmetry.space_group_name_H-M   'P 1'
#
loop_
_entity.id
_entity.type
_entity.pdbx_description
1 polymer ?
#
loop_
_entity_poly.entity_id
_entity_poly.type
_entity_poly.pdbx_seq_one_letter_code
_entity_poly.pdbx_strand_id
1 'polypeptide(L)'
;MSEAPVRVTDKCTGCEICLNICPFGAIEMREGRAYINEACRACGECVDECPVGAIVTQDAKTLDLTEYKGVMIYAEQRDGELHPVSFELLGKAHELASQLSEPVYAVIIGDEVKKGA
;
A
#
# COMPACT_ATOMS: atom_id res chain seq x y z
N MET A 1 8.33 11.87 2.85
CA MET A 1 9.49 10.97 2.65
C MET A 1 9.16 9.70 3.38
N SER A 2 8.91 8.62 2.64
CA SER A 2 8.51 7.32 3.17
C SER A 2 9.72 6.65 3.82
N GLU A 3 9.75 6.58 5.15
CA GLU A 3 10.69 5.69 5.83
C GLU A 3 10.38 4.26 5.42
N ALA A 4 11.42 3.50 5.04
CA ALA A 4 11.26 2.08 4.78
C ALA A 4 10.70 1.40 6.05
N PRO A 5 9.73 0.49 5.94
CA PRO A 5 9.06 -0.15 7.09
C PRO A 5 9.96 -1.09 7.89
N VAL A 6 11.24 -1.17 7.51
CA VAL A 6 12.27 -1.98 8.15
C VAL A 6 13.49 -1.08 8.38
N ARG A 7 14.08 -1.13 9.57
CA ARG A 7 15.25 -0.33 9.96
C ARG A 7 16.40 -1.19 10.45
N VAL A 8 17.62 -0.69 10.27
CA VAL A 8 18.86 -1.34 10.73
C VAL A 8 19.34 -0.68 12.02
N THR A 9 19.58 -1.49 13.05
CA THR A 9 20.03 -1.06 14.38
C THR A 9 21.56 -1.13 14.51
N ASP A 10 22.11 -0.61 15.61
CA ASP A 10 23.55 -0.61 15.92
C ASP A 10 24.14 -1.99 16.19
N LYS A 11 23.29 -3.03 16.25
CA LYS A 11 23.74 -4.43 16.30
C LYS A 11 24.28 -4.93 14.95
N CYS A 12 24.11 -4.18 13.87
CA CYS A 12 24.54 -4.61 12.54
C CYS A 12 26.06 -4.77 12.49
N THR A 13 26.51 -5.97 12.15
CA THR A 13 27.93 -6.33 12.02
C THR A 13 28.45 -6.29 10.59
N GLY A 14 27.58 -5.97 9.62
CA GLY A 14 27.95 -5.93 8.21
C GLY A 14 28.20 -7.29 7.57
N CYS A 15 27.58 -8.37 8.07
CA CYS A 15 27.79 -9.75 7.56
C CYS A 15 27.22 -10.06 6.16
N GLU A 16 26.54 -9.10 5.52
CA GLU A 16 26.02 -9.17 4.14
C GLU A 16 24.97 -10.25 3.82
N ILE A 17 24.58 -11.12 4.76
CA ILE A 17 23.54 -12.16 4.56
C ILE A 17 22.25 -11.57 3.98
N CYS A 18 21.82 -10.43 4.54
CA CYS A 18 20.60 -9.73 4.13
C CYS A 18 20.63 -9.20 2.68
N LEU A 19 21.82 -9.05 2.08
CA LEU A 19 21.97 -8.57 0.70
C LEU A 19 21.54 -9.66 -0.30
N ASN A 20 21.84 -10.92 0.00
CA ASN A 20 21.48 -12.06 -0.85
C ASN A 20 20.03 -12.51 -0.69
N ILE A 21 19.43 -12.28 0.47
CA ILE A 21 18.04 -12.69 0.72
C ILE A 21 17.03 -11.70 0.13
N CYS A 22 17.40 -10.44 -0.12
CA CYS A 22 16.44 -9.45 -0.60
C CYS A 22 16.10 -9.67 -2.09
N PRO A 23 14.87 -10.12 -2.45
CA PRO A 23 14.53 -10.37 -3.84
C PRO A 23 14.29 -9.05 -4.62
N PHE A 24 14.21 -7.92 -3.92
CA PHE A 24 13.90 -6.61 -4.48
C PHE A 24 15.15 -5.73 -4.68
N GLY A 25 16.35 -6.22 -4.30
CA GLY A 25 17.58 -5.43 -4.35
C GLY A 25 17.53 -4.16 -3.47
N ALA A 26 16.78 -4.21 -2.37
CA ALA A 26 16.54 -3.06 -1.51
C ALA A 26 17.62 -2.81 -0.44
N ILE A 27 18.66 -3.65 -0.41
CA ILE A 27 19.72 -3.61 0.61
C ILE A 27 21.05 -3.27 -0.04
N GLU A 28 21.69 -2.22 0.47
CA GLU A 28 23.03 -1.78 0.10
C GLU A 28 23.95 -1.79 1.33
N MET A 29 25.25 -1.95 1.11
CA MET A 29 26.24 -1.78 2.17
C MET A 29 26.82 -0.36 2.13
N ARG A 30 26.70 0.37 3.25
CA ARG A 30 27.26 1.71 3.43
C ARG A 30 28.01 1.77 4.75
N GLU A 31 29.27 2.19 4.72
CA GLU A 31 30.12 2.32 5.92
C GLU A 31 30.16 1.04 6.79
N GLY A 32 30.17 -0.14 6.14
CA GLY A 32 30.18 -1.44 6.83
C GLY A 32 28.85 -1.86 7.45
N ARG A 33 27.75 -1.14 7.18
CA ARG A 33 26.41 -1.45 7.68
C ARG A 33 25.40 -1.59 6.54
N ALA A 34 24.38 -2.40 6.77
CA ALA A 34 23.26 -2.51 5.84
C ALA A 34 22.45 -1.22 5.85
N TYR A 35 22.09 -0.74 4.66
CA TYR A 35 21.22 0.40 4.40
C TYR A 35 20.06 -0.07 3.54
N ILE A 36 18.83 0.21 3.97
CA ILE A 36 17.60 -0.18 3.29
C ILE A 36 17.08 1.02 2.51
N ASN A 37 16.94 0.88 1.19
CA ASN A 37 16.45 1.93 0.30
C ASN A 37 14.93 1.82 0.03
N GLU A 38 14.41 2.72 -0.81
CA GLU A 38 12.96 2.82 -1.11
C GLU A 38 12.39 1.64 -1.91
N ALA A 39 13.23 0.74 -2.45
CA ALA A 39 12.77 -0.47 -3.12
C ALA A 39 12.22 -1.52 -2.13
N CYS A 40 12.36 -1.30 -0.82
CA CYS A 40 11.89 -2.22 0.21
C CYS A 40 10.36 -2.42 0.15
N ARG A 41 9.93 -3.68 0.04
CA ARG A 41 8.51 -4.08 0.00
C ARG A 41 7.97 -4.61 1.33
N ALA A 42 8.71 -4.46 2.42
CA ALA A 42 8.31 -4.93 3.75
C ALA A 42 8.05 -6.44 3.84
N CYS A 43 8.72 -7.28 3.05
CA CYS A 43 8.45 -8.73 3.03
C CYS A 43 8.87 -9.49 4.29
N GLY A 44 9.82 -8.94 5.06
CA GLY A 44 10.25 -9.52 6.35
C GLY A 44 11.47 -10.46 6.28
N GLU A 45 11.86 -10.98 5.12
CA GLU A 45 12.92 -12.02 5.05
C GLU A 45 14.26 -11.59 5.67
N CYS A 46 14.69 -10.35 5.44
CA CYS A 46 15.92 -9.82 6.03
C CYS A 46 15.87 -9.65 7.57
N VAL A 47 14.68 -9.56 8.16
CA VAL A 47 14.49 -9.52 9.62
C VAL A 47 14.71 -10.91 10.18
N ASP A 48 14.10 -11.93 9.57
CA ASP A 48 14.15 -13.33 10.02
C ASP A 48 15.57 -13.92 9.90
N GLU A 49 16.27 -13.62 8.80
CA GLU A 49 17.60 -14.16 8.52
C GLU A 49 18.75 -13.40 9.20
N CYS A 50 18.49 -12.30 9.91
CA CYS A 50 19.56 -11.54 10.54
C CYS A 50 20.06 -12.27 11.81
N PRO A 51 21.30 -12.82 11.81
CA PRO A 51 21.78 -13.67 12.91
C PRO A 51 21.96 -12.92 14.24
N VAL A 52 22.08 -11.60 14.18
CA VAL A 52 22.24 -10.70 15.32
C VAL A 52 20.97 -9.89 15.63
N GLY A 53 19.88 -10.14 14.90
CA GLY A 53 18.62 -9.41 15.04
C GLY A 53 18.78 -7.90 14.86
N ALA A 54 19.67 -7.48 13.95
CA ALA A 54 19.98 -6.09 13.73
C ALA A 54 18.96 -5.38 12.83
N ILE A 55 18.20 -6.13 12.03
CA ILE A 55 17.17 -5.62 11.14
C ILE A 55 15.82 -5.84 11.82
N VAL A 56 15.04 -4.78 11.99
CA VAL A 56 13.74 -4.84 12.70
C VAL A 56 12.66 -4.13 11.91
N THR A 57 11.44 -4.65 11.96
CA THR A 57 10.26 -3.95 11.47
C THR A 57 10.04 -2.69 12.29
N GLN A 58 9.68 -1.60 11.61
CA GLN A 58 9.05 -0.48 12.28
C GLN A 58 7.60 -0.87 12.56
N ASP A 59 7.07 -0.43 13.70
CA ASP A 59 5.65 -0.59 14.00
C ASP A 59 4.86 0.13 12.91
N ALA A 60 4.31 -0.62 11.97
CA ALA A 60 3.21 -0.13 11.18
C ALA A 60 2.14 0.30 12.20
N LYS A 61 1.62 1.53 12.09
CA LYS A 61 0.44 1.90 12.86
C LYS A 61 -0.57 0.78 12.67
N THR A 62 -0.94 0.11 13.76
CA THR A 62 -1.95 -0.94 13.73
C THR A 62 -3.25 -0.25 13.35
N LEU A 63 -3.57 -0.27 12.05
CA LEU A 63 -4.83 0.23 11.54
C LEU A 63 -5.84 -0.88 11.79
N ASP A 64 -6.90 -0.55 12.51
CA ASP A 64 -8.05 -1.43 12.56
C ASP A 64 -8.77 -1.36 11.20
N LEU A 65 -8.45 -2.31 10.32
CA LEU A 65 -9.03 -2.36 8.99
C LEU A 65 -10.54 -2.63 9.04
N THR A 66 -11.10 -3.04 10.17
CA THR A 66 -12.55 -3.26 10.33
C THR A 66 -13.35 -1.95 10.37
N GLU A 67 -12.68 -0.82 10.62
CA GLU A 67 -13.30 0.51 10.57
C GLU A 67 -13.56 1.00 9.15
N TYR A 68 -12.94 0.39 8.13
CA TYR A 68 -13.16 0.76 6.73
C TYR A 68 -14.47 0.17 6.25
N LYS A 69 -15.33 1.06 5.72
CA LYS A 69 -16.73 0.78 5.41
C LYS A 69 -17.07 1.29 4.02
N GLY A 70 -18.03 0.61 3.39
CA GLY A 70 -18.57 0.99 2.09
C GLY A 70 -17.91 0.37 0.86
N VAL A 71 -18.65 0.40 -0.23
CA VAL A 71 -18.22 0.01 -1.57
C VAL A 71 -18.10 1.28 -2.41
N MET A 72 -16.89 1.61 -2.86
CA MET A 72 -16.65 2.79 -3.68
C MET A 72 -16.48 2.41 -5.15
N ILE A 73 -17.14 3.14 -6.05
CA ILE A 73 -16.86 3.10 -7.49
C ILE A 73 -16.19 4.39 -7.93
N TYR A 74 -15.30 4.26 -8.91
CA TYR A 74 -14.88 5.40 -9.72
C TYR A 74 -15.85 5.55 -10.89
N ALA A 75 -16.53 6.70 -10.95
CA ALA A 75 -17.46 7.02 -12.01
C ALA A 75 -16.71 7.85 -13.07
N GLU A 76 -16.36 7.19 -14.18
CA GLU A 76 -15.65 7.78 -15.31
C GLU A 76 -16.52 8.85 -15.97
N GLN A 77 -15.92 10.00 -16.28
CA GLN A 77 -16.52 11.07 -17.07
C GLN A 77 -15.71 11.31 -18.34
N ARG A 78 -16.41 11.65 -19.44
CA ARG A 78 -15.83 12.14 -20.68
C ARG A 78 -16.56 13.40 -21.10
N ASP A 79 -15.82 14.45 -21.41
CA ASP A 79 -16.36 15.76 -21.82
C ASP A 79 -17.42 16.31 -20.84
N GLY A 80 -17.20 16.06 -19.54
CA GLY A 80 -18.06 16.50 -18.44
C GLY A 80 -19.30 15.63 -18.21
N GLU A 81 -19.46 14.52 -18.92
CA GLU A 81 -20.61 13.60 -18.80
C GLU A 81 -20.18 12.22 -18.32
N LEU A 82 -21.00 11.57 -17.47
CA LEU A 82 -20.69 10.21 -17.03
C LEU A 82 -20.78 9.21 -18.18
N HIS A 83 -19.77 8.35 -18.24
CA HIS A 83 -19.78 7.21 -19.13
C HIS A 83 -20.86 6.21 -18.67
N PRO A 84 -21.67 5.60 -19.57
CA PRO A 84 -22.76 4.70 -19.19
C PRO A 84 -22.36 3.53 -18.26
N VAL A 85 -21.12 3.05 -18.41
CA VAL A 85 -20.53 2.01 -17.56
C VAL A 85 -20.53 2.41 -16.07
N SER A 86 -20.46 3.70 -15.75
CA SER A 86 -20.55 4.20 -14.37
C SER A 86 -21.89 3.83 -13.71
N PHE A 87 -22.99 3.80 -14.47
CA PHE A 87 -24.30 3.38 -13.95
C PHE A 87 -24.40 1.86 -13.76
N GLU A 88 -23.80 1.07 -14.65
CA GLU A 88 -23.72 -0.38 -14.52
C GLU A 88 -22.89 -0.77 -13.29
N LEU A 89 -21.75 -0.11 -13.09
CA LEU A 89 -20.91 -0.27 -11.91
C LEU A 89 -21.64 0.13 -10.63
N LEU A 90 -22.44 1.20 -10.67
CA LEU A 90 -23.26 1.61 -9.53
C LEU A 90 -24.28 0.53 -9.16
N GLY A 91 -24.91 -0.10 -10.16
CA GLY A 91 -25.78 -1.25 -9.95
C GLY A 91 -25.06 -2.42 -9.28
N LYS A 92 -23.86 -2.78 -9.78
CA LYS A 92 -23.10 -3.89 -9.20
C LYS A 92 -22.57 -3.59 -7.79
N ALA A 93 -22.17 -2.34 -7.55
CA ALA A 93 -21.76 -1.87 -6.23
C ALA A 93 -22.93 -1.94 -5.24
N HIS A 94 -24.16 -1.61 -5.66
CA HIS A 94 -25.34 -1.73 -4.82
C HIS A 94 -25.65 -3.19 -4.46
N GLU A 95 -25.56 -4.12 -5.42
CA GLU A 95 -25.71 -5.55 -5.14
C GLU A 95 -24.69 -6.04 -4.10
N LEU A 96 -23.41 -5.66 -4.28
CA LEU A 96 -22.33 -6.04 -3.37
C LEU A 96 -22.53 -5.42 -1.98
N ALA A 97 -22.79 -4.12 -1.91
CA ALA A 97 -22.95 -3.38 -0.67
C ALA A 97 -24.15 -3.88 0.15
N SER A 98 -25.23 -4.28 -0.51
CA SER A 98 -26.40 -4.88 0.15
C SER A 98 -26.06 -6.21 0.83
N GLN A 99 -25.20 -7.04 0.24
CA GLN A 99 -24.74 -8.29 0.85
C GLN A 99 -23.84 -8.03 2.07
N LEU A 100 -23.09 -6.93 2.05
CA LEU A 100 -22.16 -6.54 3.10
C LEU A 100 -22.84 -5.70 4.21
N SER A 101 -24.06 -5.22 3.98
CA SER A 101 -24.72 -4.21 4.83
C SER A 101 -23.90 -2.92 4.96
N GLU A 102 -23.32 -2.48 3.85
CA GLU A 102 -22.41 -1.35 3.75
C GLU A 102 -22.98 -0.26 2.82
N PRO A 103 -22.56 1.02 2.93
CA PRO A 103 -22.98 2.08 2.01
C PRO A 103 -22.26 2.01 0.64
N VAL A 104 -22.85 2.62 -0.39
CA VAL A 104 -22.19 2.80 -1.69
C VAL A 104 -21.72 4.25 -1.84
N TYR A 105 -20.48 4.43 -2.28
CA TYR A 105 -19.90 5.71 -2.63
C TYR A 105 -19.55 5.74 -4.12
N ALA A 106 -19.74 6.88 -4.78
CA ALA A 106 -19.26 7.12 -6.13
C ALA A 106 -18.36 8.36 -6.12
N VAL A 107 -17.18 8.24 -6.71
CA VAL A 107 -16.25 9.36 -6.87
C VAL A 107 -16.08 9.68 -8.35
N ILE A 108 -16.26 10.95 -8.70
CA ILE A 108 -16.03 11.50 -10.03
C ILE A 108 -14.88 12.48 -9.90
N ILE A 109 -13.89 12.37 -10.77
CA ILE A 109 -12.71 13.24 -10.77
C ILE A 109 -12.53 13.76 -12.20
N GLY A 110 -12.50 15.09 -12.35
CA GLY A 110 -12.37 15.75 -13.65
C GLY A 110 -12.55 17.25 -13.54
N ASP A 111 -12.28 17.94 -14.65
CA ASP A 111 -12.59 19.36 -14.85
C ASP A 111 -13.94 19.51 -15.56
N GLU A 112 -14.62 20.64 -15.36
CA GLU A 112 -15.92 20.97 -15.99
C GLU A 112 -17.01 19.87 -15.90
N VAL A 113 -17.03 19.08 -14.83
CA VAL A 113 -18.04 18.04 -14.61
C VAL A 113 -19.43 18.67 -14.57
N LYS A 114 -20.31 18.26 -15.48
CA LYS A 114 -21.65 18.84 -15.62
C LYS A 114 -22.52 18.43 -14.43
N LYS A 115 -23.40 19.34 -14.00
CA LYS A 115 -24.43 19.01 -13.00
C LYS A 115 -25.37 17.96 -13.57
N GLY A 116 -25.45 16.80 -12.91
CA GLY A 116 -26.27 15.67 -13.37
C GLY A 116 -25.48 14.59 -14.10
N ALA A 117 -24.16 14.76 -14.20
CA ALA A 117 -23.21 13.64 -14.27
C ALA A 117 -23.36 12.59 -13.02
#